data_AF-A0A9N9IGT4-F1
#
_entry.id   AF-A0A9N9IGT4-F1
#
_cell.length_a   1.000
_cell.length_b   1.000
_cell.length_c   1.000
_cell.angle_alpha   90.00
_cell.angle_beta   90.00
_cell.angle_gamma   90.00
#
_symmetry.space_group_name_H-M   'P 1'
#
loop_
_entity.id
_entity.type
_entity.pdbx_description
1 polymer ?
#
loop_
_entity_poly.entity_id
_entity_poly.type
_entity_poly.pdbx_seq_one_letter_code
_entity_poly.pdbx_strand_id
1 'polypeptide(L)' 'SGLQGIFDKLVLTNSSYFISGPEGCGYISSKFSKRIGEARRLLLNGGTNILNDITRWPLDNDS' A
#
# COMPACT_ATOMS: atom_id res chain seq x y z
N SER A 1 13.27 11.78 1.34
CA SER A 1 12.24 11.67 2.39
C SER A 1 12.86 11.98 3.74
N GLY A 2 12.23 12.84 4.54
CA GLY A 2 12.60 13.09 5.95
C GLY A 2 11.75 12.26 6.93
N LEU A 3 11.68 12.68 8.20
CA LEU A 3 10.97 11.99 9.29
C LEU A 3 9.50 11.66 8.96
N GLN A 4 8.79 12.60 8.33
CA GLN A 4 7.39 12.41 7.91
C GLN A 4 7.21 11.19 6.99
N GLY A 5 8.08 11.05 5.99
CA GLY A 5 8.01 9.91 5.07
C GLY A 5 8.43 8.56 5.68
N ILE A 6 9.00 8.55 6.89
CA ILE A 6 9.24 7.32 7.66
C ILE A 6 7.98 6.97 8.44
N PHE A 7 7.38 7.95 9.12
CA PHE A 7 6.11 7.76 9.83
C PHE A 7 4.99 7.30 8.90
N ASP A 8 4.87 7.89 7.71
CA ASP A 8 3.86 7.48 6.73
C ASP A 8 4.02 5.99 6.36
N LYS A 9 5.25 5.51 6.18
CA LYS A 9 5.50 4.09 5.89
C LYS A 9 5.12 3.20 7.06
N LEU A 10 5.48 3.59 8.28
CA LEU A 10 5.20 2.81 9.47
C LEU A 10 3.69 2.64 9.66
N VAL A 11 2.94 3.73 9.55
CA VAL A 11 1.47 3.73 9.69
C VAL A 11 0.83 2.88 8.59
N LEU A 12 1.20 3.10 7.32
CA LEU A 12 0.61 2.39 6.19
C LEU A 12 0.99 0.90 6.15
N THR A 13 2.15 0.52 6.68
CA THR A 13 2.57 -0.89 6.74
C THR A 13 1.82 -1.66 7.84
N ASN A 14 1.46 -1.01 8.94
CA ASN A 14 0.83 -1.66 10.10
C ASN A 14 -0.69 -1.48 10.18
N SER A 15 -1.31 -0.68 9.30
CA SER A 15 -2.77 -0.54 9.25
C SER A 15 -3.45 -1.86 8.90
N SER A 16 -4.69 -2.07 9.36
CA SER A 16 -5.46 -3.28 9.00
C SER A 16 -5.66 -3.38 7.48
N TYR A 17 -6.00 -2.27 6.82
CA TYR A 17 -6.11 -2.17 5.37
C TYR A 17 -5.18 -1.10 4.79
N PHE A 18 -4.66 -1.37 3.59
CA PHE A 18 -3.95 -0.40 2.76
C PHE A 18 -4.61 -0.28 1.39
N ILE A 19 -5.11 0.91 1.07
CA ILE A 19 -5.71 1.25 -0.22
C ILE A 19 -4.76 2.22 -0.92
N SER A 20 -4.56 2.00 -2.21
CA SER A 20 -3.77 2.89 -3.07
C SER A 20 -4.54 3.24 -4.33
N GLY A 21 -4.01 4.17 -5.12
CA GLY A 21 -4.64 4.63 -6.35
C GLY A 21 -4.93 3.50 -7.36
N PRO A 22 -5.70 3.79 -8.42
CA PRO A 22 -6.08 2.84 -9.45
C PRO A 22 -4.93 2.46 -10.38
N GLU A 23 -4.97 1.25 -10.96
CA GLU A 23 -3.96 0.76 -11.91
C GLU A 23 -3.66 1.80 -13.01
N GLY A 24 -2.39 2.05 -13.28
CA GLY A 24 -1.97 3.08 -14.25
C GLY A 24 -1.93 4.52 -13.73
N CYS A 25 -2.42 4.83 -12.53
CA CYS A 25 -2.24 6.16 -11.94
C CYS A 25 -0.75 6.44 -11.64
N GLY A 26 -0.27 7.67 -11.91
CA GLY A 26 1.11 8.08 -11.63
C GLY A 26 1.57 7.86 -10.19
N TYR A 27 0.64 7.77 -9.23
CA TYR A 27 0.92 7.43 -7.83
C TYR A 27 1.29 5.94 -7.60
N ILE A 28 0.82 5.02 -8.46
CA ILE A 28 1.17 3.60 -8.43
C ILE A 28 2.61 3.35 -8.84
N SER A 29 3.12 4.13 -9.79
CA SER A 29 4.52 4.02 -10.24
C SER A 29 5.51 4.48 -9.18
N SER A 30 5.03 5.10 -8.08
CA SER A 30 5.89 5.47 -6.98
C SER A 30 6.47 4.21 -6.33
N LYS A 31 7.80 4.19 -6.20
CA LYS A 31 8.53 3.18 -5.41
C LYS A 31 8.02 3.08 -3.96
N PHE A 32 7.22 4.06 -3.50
CA PHE A 32 6.66 4.15 -2.17
C PHE A 32 5.56 3.11 -1.91
N SER A 33 4.45 3.15 -2.67
CA SER A 33 3.34 2.21 -2.47
C SER A 33 3.74 0.77 -2.74
N LYS A 34 4.67 0.55 -3.70
CA LYS A 34 5.25 -0.77 -3.98
C LYS A 34 6.00 -1.33 -2.76
N ARG A 35 6.87 -0.52 -2.14
CA ARG A 35 7.63 -0.94 -0.95
C ARG A 35 6.72 -1.23 0.25
N ILE A 36 5.63 -0.48 0.41
CA ILE A 36 4.63 -0.75 1.46
C ILE A 36 3.93 -2.09 1.18
N GLY A 37 3.46 -2.32 -0.04
CA GLY A 37 2.84 -3.59 -0.42
C GLY A 37 3.76 -4.79 -0.22
N GLU A 38 5.03 -4.67 -0.60
CA GLU A 38 6.04 -5.72 -0.37
C GLU A 38 6.26 -6.02 1.12
N ALA A 39 6.37 -4.98 1.96
CA ALA A 39 6.50 -5.14 3.41
C ALA A 39 5.27 -5.80 4.03
N ARG A 40 4.06 -5.37 3.63
CA ARG A 40 2.80 -5.94 4.09
C ARG A 40 2.65 -7.40 3.67
N ARG A 41 3.07 -7.78 2.47
CA ARG A 41 3.07 -9.18 2.03
C ARG A 41 3.90 -10.08 2.94
N LEU A 42 5.05 -9.61 3.44
CA LEU A 42 5.85 -10.35 4.41
C LEU A 42 5.13 -10.50 5.76
N LEU A 43 4.43 -9.46 6.21
CA LEU A 43 3.66 -9.47 7.45
C LEU A 43 2.43 -10.41 7.38
N LEU A 44 1.75 -10.47 6.23
CA LEU A 44 0.68 -11.44 5.99
C LEU A 44 1.20 -12.87 6.09
N ASN A 45 2.32 -13.16 5.43
CA ASN A 45 2.95 -14.48 5.47
C ASN A 45 3.42 -14.86 6.88
N GLY A 46 3.73 -13.87 7.72
CA GLY A 46 4.13 -14.04 9.11
C GLY A 46 2.98 -14.22 10.11
N GLY A 47 1.71 -14.22 9.66
CA GLY A 47 0.55 -14.44 10.54
C GLY A 47 0.13 -13.23 11.38
N THR A 48 0.42 -12.00 10.92
CA THR A 48 -0.03 -10.77 11.60
C THR A 48 -1.51 -10.45 11.32
N ASN A 49 -2.10 -9.54 12.09
CA ASN A 49 -3.50 -9.14 12.01
C ASN A 49 -3.85 -8.14 10.88
N ILE A 50 -2.97 -7.97 9.88
CA ILE A 50 -3.29 -7.14 8.72
C ILE A 50 -4.15 -7.93 7.73
N LEU A 51 -5.00 -7.24 6.98
CA LEU A 51 -6.10 -7.85 6.23
C LEU A 51 -5.90 -7.80 4.71
N ASN A 52 -4.89 -7.07 4.22
CA ASN A 52 -4.48 -7.04 2.83
C ASN A 52 -3.03 -6.58 2.67
N ASP A 53 -2.39 -6.90 1.55
CA ASP A 53 -1.11 -6.30 1.15
C ASP A 53 -1.35 -4.94 0.49
N ILE A 54 -2.21 -4.89 -0.54
CA ILE A 54 -2.59 -3.67 -1.25
C ILE A 54 -3.93 -3.86 -1.96
N THR A 55 -4.86 -2.93 -1.76
CA THR A 55 -6.06 -2.81 -2.58
C THR A 55 -5.90 -1.61 -3.50
N ARG A 56 -6.21 -1.79 -4.79
CA ARG A 56 -6.22 -0.71 -5.78
C ARG A 56 -7.64 -0.20 -5.94
N TRP A 57 -7.79 1.10 -6.15
CA TRP A 57 -9.08 1.66 -6.55
C TRP A 57 -9.52 1.03 -7.88
N PRO A 58 -10.76 0.55 -8.03
CA PRO A 58 -11.27 0.22 -9.36
C PRO A 58 -11.22 1.46 -10.25
N LEU A 59 -10.82 1.28 -11.50
CA LEU A 59 -11.15 2.24 -12.55
C LEU A 59 -12.59 1.94 -12.95
N ASP A 60 -13.45 2.96 -12.91
CA ASP A 60 -14.77 2.84 -13.51
C ASP A 60 -14.56 2.61 -15.02
N ASN A 61 -14.89 1.42 -15.50
CA ASN A 61 -14.87 1.07 -16.93
C ASN A 61 -16.10 1.62 -17.66
N ASP A 62 -16.65 2.76 -17.23
CA ASP A 62 -17.72 3.46 -17.95
C ASP A 62 -17.07 4.46 -18.91
N SER A 63 -16.73 3.99 -20.11
CA SER A 63 -16.40 4.80 -21.29
C SER A 63 -16.82 4.06 -22.55
#